data_AF-A0A220S215-F1
#
_entry.id   AF-A0A220S215-F1
#
_cell.length_a   1.000
_cell.length_b   1.000
_cell.length_c   1.000
_cell.angle_alpha   90.00
_cell.angle_beta   90.00
_cell.angle_gamma   90.00
#
_symmetry.space_group_name_H-M   'P 1'
#
loop_
_entity.id
_entity.type
_entity.pdbx_description
1 polymer ?
#
loop_
_entity_poly.entity_id
_entity_poly.type
_entity_poly.pdbx_seq_one_letter_code
_entity_poly.pdbx_strand_id
1 'polypeptide(L)'
;MGISRRLHPNRPEHWAGIHVLKCTHSLNSRSKIDYLMYCDVLKKMTEGRLKIRVYGNRYVSTEGSRIRYVDRDAVDKAEDWNIGKETS
;
A
#
# COMPACT_ATOMS: atom_id res chain seq x y z
N MET A 1 -7.21 9.63 -17.63
CA MET A 1 -7.70 10.12 -16.33
C MET A 1 -6.98 9.33 -15.24
N GLY A 2 -5.96 9.92 -14.61
CA GLY A 2 -5.25 9.26 -13.51
C GLY A 2 -6.17 9.23 -12.27
N ILE A 3 -6.56 8.04 -11.83
CA ILE A 3 -7.25 7.89 -10.55
C ILE A 3 -6.24 8.24 -9.46
N SER A 4 -6.33 9.45 -8.90
CA SER A 4 -5.54 9.84 -7.74
C SER A 4 -6.03 9.04 -6.53
N ARG A 5 -5.24 8.05 -6.10
CA ARG A 5 -5.49 7.28 -4.89
C ARG A 5 -4.93 8.04 -3.69
N ARG A 6 -5.70 8.13 -2.60
CA ARG A 6 -5.24 8.78 -1.36
C ARG A 6 -4.09 7.98 -0.74
N LEU A 7 -3.09 8.66 -0.17
CA LEU A 7 -2.02 8.05 0.63
C LEU A 7 -1.79 8.94 1.85
N HIS A 8 -1.40 8.34 2.97
CA HIS A 8 -1.03 9.11 4.15
C HIS A 8 0.26 9.93 3.88
N PRO A 9 0.32 11.23 4.22
CA PRO A 9 1.47 12.08 3.89
C PRO A 9 2.74 11.66 4.63
N ASN A 10 2.61 11.28 5.91
CA ASN A 10 3.75 10.80 6.70
C ASN A 10 4.08 9.37 6.30
N ARG A 11 5.37 9.09 6.09
CA ARG A 11 5.89 7.76 5.80
C ARG A 11 6.16 7.00 7.11
N PRO A 12 5.88 5.69 7.19
CA PRO A 12 6.30 4.88 8.33
C PRO A 12 7.82 4.79 8.38
N GLU A 13 8.41 4.92 9.57
CA GLU A 13 9.87 4.93 9.79
C GLU A 13 10.58 3.69 9.21
N HIS A 14 9.96 2.52 9.32
CA HIS A 14 10.55 1.25 8.89
C HIS A 14 10.11 0.78 7.51
N TRP A 15 9.40 1.62 6.75
CA TRP A 15 9.00 1.27 5.39
C TRP A 15 10.21 1.31 4.45
N ALA A 16 10.41 0.25 3.65
CA ALA A 16 11.59 0.15 2.79
C ALA A 16 11.60 1.14 1.62
N GLY A 17 10.50 1.87 1.40
CA GLY A 17 10.38 2.89 0.35
C GLY A 17 10.26 2.33 -1.06
N ILE A 18 9.84 1.07 -1.22
CA ILE A 18 9.81 0.38 -2.52
C ILE A 18 8.39 0.13 -3.00
N HIS A 19 7.49 -0.32 -2.13
CA HIS A 19 6.19 -0.83 -2.54
C HIS A 19 5.03 -0.12 -1.84
N VAL A 20 3.89 -0.06 -2.55
CA VAL A 20 2.61 0.36 -2.01
C VAL A 20 1.53 -0.65 -2.35
N LEU A 21 0.58 -0.84 -1.44
CA LEU A 21 -0.59 -1.69 -1.63
C LEU A 21 -1.77 -0.85 -2.12
N LYS A 22 -2.32 -1.20 -3.28
CA LYS A 22 -3.60 -0.67 -3.76
C LYS A 22 -4.74 -1.25 -2.94
N CYS A 23 -5.60 -0.38 -2.44
CA CYS A 23 -6.75 -0.73 -1.64
C CYS A 23 -8.02 -0.08 -2.19
N THR A 24 -9.13 -0.80 -2.09
CA THR A 24 -10.48 -0.30 -2.30
C THR A 24 -11.31 -0.61 -1.07
N HIS A 25 -11.97 0.40 -0.51
CA HIS A 25 -12.91 0.22 0.59
C HIS A 25 -14.31 0.63 0.15
N SER A 26 -15.22 -0.35 0.02
CA SER A 26 -16.64 -0.09 -0.24
C SER A 26 -17.30 0.49 1.00
N LEU A 27 -17.95 1.65 0.86
CA LEU A 27 -18.73 2.29 1.91
C LEU A 27 -20.18 1.80 1.90
N ASN A 28 -20.70 1.54 0.70
CA ASN A 28 -21.99 0.90 0.44
C ASN A 28 -21.98 0.34 -0.99
N SER A 29 -23.11 -0.20 -1.46
CA SER A 29 -23.24 -0.79 -2.80
C SER A 29 -22.99 0.20 -3.96
N ARG A 30 -22.98 1.51 -3.70
CA ARG A 30 -22.86 2.57 -4.71
C ARG A 30 -21.60 3.42 -4.57
N SER A 31 -20.81 3.26 -3.51
CA SER A 31 -19.66 4.12 -3.26
C SER A 31 -18.48 3.38 -2.64
N LYS A 32 -17.28 3.81 -3.05
CA LYS A 32 -16.02 3.23 -2.63
C LYS A 32 -14.96 4.32 -2.50
N ILE A 33 -13.94 4.03 -1.71
CA ILE A 33 -12.74 4.84 -1.58
C ILE A 33 -11.55 4.02 -2.06
N ASP A 34 -10.83 4.55 -3.06
CA ASP A 34 -9.57 3.98 -3.53
C ASP A 34 -8.39 4.72 -2.87
N TYR A 35 -7.47 3.96 -2.28
CA TYR A 35 -6.32 4.51 -1.57
C TYR A 35 -5.12 3.57 -1.66
N LEU A 36 -3.96 4.08 -1.31
CA LEU A 36 -2.71 3.34 -1.17
C LEU A 36 -2.38 3.17 0.31
N MET A 37 -1.64 2.11 0.61
CA MET A 37 -0.99 1.92 1.92
C MET A 37 0.48 1.58 1.70
N TYR A 38 1.36 2.13 2.54
CA TYR A 38 2.76 1.72 2.55
C TYR A 38 2.88 0.24 2.89
N CYS A 39 3.70 -0.50 2.14
CA CYS A 39 3.94 -1.91 2.41
C CYS A 39 5.34 -2.36 2.01
N ASP A 40 5.77 -3.49 2.59
CA ASP A 40 6.98 -4.20 2.21
C ASP A 40 6.63 -5.63 1.81
N VAL A 41 7.17 -6.08 0.67
CA VAL A 41 7.07 -7.46 0.24
C VAL A 41 8.07 -8.30 1.02
N LEU A 42 7.58 -9.26 1.80
CA LEU A 42 8.41 -10.14 2.63
C LEU A 42 8.75 -11.44 1.92
N LYS A 43 7.81 -12.01 1.15
CA LYS A 43 7.99 -13.27 0.44
C LYS A 43 7.04 -13.39 -0.75
N LYS A 44 7.53 -13.94 -1.86
CA LYS A 44 6.70 -14.43 -2.97
C LYS A 44 6.27 -15.87 -2.66
N MET A 45 4.97 -16.14 -2.68
CA MET A 45 4.42 -17.47 -2.47
C MET A 45 4.40 -18.25 -3.80
N THR A 46 4.38 -19.58 -3.72
CA THR A 46 4.33 -20.49 -4.88
C THR A 46 3.07 -20.29 -5.72
N GLU A 47 1.95 -19.91 -5.11
CA GLU A 47 0.65 -19.66 -5.75
C GLU A 47 0.51 -18.24 -6.32
N GLY A 48 1.63 -17.52 -6.52
CA GLY A 48 1.62 -16.18 -7.11
C GLY A 48 1.27 -15.04 -6.16
N ARG A 49 0.75 -15.33 -4.96
CA ARG A 49 0.48 -14.35 -3.90
C ARG A 49 1.75 -13.79 -3.26
N LEU A 50 1.65 -12.61 -2.69
CA LEU A 50 2.70 -11.95 -1.91
C LEU A 50 2.34 -11.94 -0.43
N LYS A 51 3.28 -12.36 0.41
CA LYS A 51 3.25 -12.06 1.84
C LYS A 51 3.86 -10.67 2.03
N ILE A 52 3.07 -9.73 2.55
CA ILE A 52 3.48 -8.34 2.73
C ILE A 52 3.28 -7.89 4.17
N ARG A 53 4.11 -6.97 4.64
CA ARG A 53 3.84 -6.14 5.82
C ARG A 53 3.20 -4.86 5.34
N VAL A 54 2.03 -4.52 5.87
CA VAL A 54 1.31 -3.28 5.56
C VAL A 54 1.32 -2.40 6.79
N TYR A 55 1.66 -1.13 6.62
CA TYR A 55 1.75 -0.16 7.71
C TYR A 55 0.44 0.60 7.88
N GLY A 56 0.05 0.83 9.13
CA GLY A 56 -1.05 1.73 9.45
C GLY A 56 -2.46 1.20 9.22
N ASN A 57 -3.40 2.15 9.22
CA ASN A 57 -4.82 1.94 8.98
C ASN A 57 -5.32 2.83 7.83
N ARG A 58 -5.67 2.21 6.70
CA ARG A 58 -6.06 2.90 5.45
C ARG A 58 -5.06 4.02 5.10
N TYR A 59 -5.56 5.18 4.68
CA TYR A 59 -4.80 6.40 4.43
C TYR A 59 -4.83 7.37 5.62
N VAL A 60 -5.33 6.94 6.80
CA VAL A 60 -5.58 7.85 7.95
C VAL A 60 -4.50 7.80 9.03
N SER A 61 -3.72 6.72 9.10
CA SER A 61 -2.60 6.58 10.04
C SER A 61 -1.58 5.60 9.48
N THR A 62 -0.31 5.82 9.80
CA THR A 62 0.82 4.90 9.53
C THR A 62 1.26 4.09 10.75
N GLU A 63 0.60 4.27 11.89
CA GLU A 63 0.98 3.59 13.14
C GLU A 63 0.62 2.11 13.14
N GLY A 64 1.55 1.29 13.63
CA GLY A 64 1.42 -0.16 13.66
C GLY A 64 1.59 -0.81 12.29
N SER A 65 1.57 -2.15 12.27
CA SER A 65 1.63 -2.91 11.02
C SER A 65 0.93 -4.25 11.16
N ARG A 66 0.59 -4.86 10.02
CA ARG A 66 0.02 -6.20 9.95
C ARG A 66 0.52 -6.96 8.73
N ILE A 67 0.57 -8.28 8.86
CA ILE A 67 0.87 -9.17 7.74
C ILE A 67 -0.39 -9.40 6.92
N ARG A 68 -0.27 -9.32 5.59
CA ARG A 68 -1.33 -9.69 4.64
C ARG A 68 -0.78 -10.59 3.54
N TYR A 69 -1.67 -11.39 2.97
CA TYR A 69 -1.41 -12.17 1.77
C TYR A 69 -2.28 -11.61 0.66
N VAL A 70 -1.68 -11.07 -0.38
CA VAL A 70 -2.39 -10.38 -1.47
C VAL A 70 -1.94 -10.91 -2.81
N ASP A 71 -2.75 -10.69 -3.83
CA ASP A 71 -2.35 -10.96 -5.21
C ASP A 71 -1.26 -9.98 -5.64
N ARG A 72 -0.38 -10.41 -6.55
CA ARG A 72 0.80 -9.64 -6.95
C ARG A 72 0.43 -8.30 -7.59
N ASP A 73 -0.66 -8.29 -8.35
CA ASP A 73 -1.21 -7.13 -9.04
C ASP A 73 -1.80 -6.08 -8.08
N ALA A 74 -2.03 -6.42 -6.81
CA ALA A 74 -2.45 -5.46 -5.79
C ALA A 74 -1.28 -4.58 -5.28
N VAL A 75 -0.03 -4.96 -5.56
CA VAL A 75 1.16 -4.25 -5.09
C VAL A 75 1.87 -3.59 -6.27
N ASP A 76 2.01 -2.27 -6.22
CA ASP A 76 2.79 -1.50 -7.19
C ASP A 76 4.09 -1.02 -6.55
N LYS A 77 5.04 -0.60 -7.40
CA LYS A 77 6.19 0.14 -6.89
C LYS A 77 5.76 1.55 -6.51
N ALA A 78 6.39 2.10 -5.49
CA ALA A 78 6.15 3.47 -5.04
C ALA A 78 6.49 4.50 -6.13
N GLU A 79 7.53 4.23 -6.94
CA GLU A 79 7.96 5.07 -8.05
C GLU A 79 6.87 5.26 -9.13
N ASP A 80 6.07 4.23 -9.39
CA ASP A 80 4.96 4.27 -10.36
C ASP A 80 3.87 5.29 -9.94
N TRP A 81 3.89 5.70 -8.67
CA TRP A 81 2.98 6.65 -8.05
C TRP A 81 3.66 7.99 -7.72
N ASN A 82 4.89 8.23 -8.20
CA ASN A 82 5.73 9.39 -7.85
C ASN A 82 6.00 9.51 -6.33
N ILE A 83 6.00 8.40 -5.61
CA ILE A 83 6.32 8.35 -4.17
C ILE A 83 7.80 8.00 -4.05
N GLY A 84 8.66 9.02 -4.03
CA GLY A 84 10.10 8.85 -3.85
C GLY A 84 10.49 8.54 -2.40
N LYS A 85 11.69 7.96 -2.21
CA LYS A 85 12.42 8.15 -0.96
C LYS A 85 12.88 9.60 -0.92
N GLU A 86 12.61 10.32 0.16
CA GLU A 86 13.40 11.51 0.43
C GLU A 86 14.83 11.02 0.68
N THR A 87 15.72 11.42 -0.21
CA THR A 87 17.16 11.27 -0.03
C THR A 87 17.53 12.26 1.09
N SER A 88 17.66 11.79 2.32
CA SER A 88 18.46 12.47 3.34
C SER A 88 19.93 12.25 3.07
#